data_AF-A0A9Q3I491-F1
#
_entry.id   AF-A0A9Q3I491-F1
#
_cell.length_a   1.000
_cell.length_b   1.000
_cell.length_c   1.000
_cell.angle_alpha   90.00
_cell.angle_beta   90.00
_cell.angle_gamma   90.00
#
_symmetry.space_group_name_H-M   'P 1'
#
loop_
_entity.id
_entity.type
_entity.pdbx_description
1 polymer ?
#
loop_
_entity_poly.entity_id
_entity_poly.type
_entity_poly.pdbx_seq_one_letter_code
_entity_poly.pdbx_strand_id
1 'polypeptide(L)'
;MRVEAEASIEGASGEDIARQVTFISASEGVKKKIEYMQGYEEKNCTKIKEEITTEWERVEQDRRYRPESLEKLLNNTKIEGGIGQLAECKRFIGEYEKITNYL
;
A
#
# COMPACT_ATOMS: atom_id res chain seq x y z
N MET A 1 2.94 9.10 -18.63
CA MET A 1 3.05 7.64 -18.46
C MET A 1 3.59 7.09 -19.78
N ARG A 2 4.82 6.55 -19.83
CA ARG A 2 5.46 6.14 -21.10
C ARG A 2 4.95 4.80 -21.62
N VAL A 3 4.55 3.92 -20.71
CA VAL A 3 4.11 2.54 -21.01
C VAL A 3 2.77 2.49 -21.75
N GLU A 4 1.83 3.40 -21.45
CA GLU A 4 0.53 3.46 -22.15
C GLU A 4 0.65 3.95 -23.61
N ALA A 5 1.67 4.76 -23.90
CA ALA A 5 1.91 5.27 -25.25
C ALA A 5 2.54 4.21 -26.16
N GLU A 6 3.44 3.37 -25.62
CA GLU A 6 4.07 2.29 -26.39
C GLU A 6 3.12 1.09 -26.60
N ALA A 7 2.26 0.75 -25.63
CA ALA A 7 1.30 -0.34 -25.77
C ALA A 7 0.23 -0.11 -26.86
N SER A 8 -0.15 1.16 -27.12
CA SER A 8 -1.06 1.52 -28.21
C SER A 8 -0.42 1.40 -29.60
N ILE A 9 0.92 1.39 -29.70
CA ILE A 9 1.64 1.38 -30.97
C ILE A 9 1.85 -0.06 -31.49
N GLU A 10 1.88 -1.07 -30.63
CA GLU A 10 2.19 -2.47 -31.02
C GLU A 10 1.01 -3.45 -31.02
N GLY A 11 -0.24 -2.98 -30.85
CA GLY A 11 -1.40 -3.89 -30.93
C GLY A 11 -1.43 -4.94 -29.81
N ALA A 12 -0.88 -4.59 -28.63
CA ALA A 12 -0.94 -5.42 -27.45
C ALA A 12 -2.40 -5.66 -27.05
N SER A 13 -2.82 -6.92 -27.05
CA SER A 13 -4.16 -7.31 -26.62
C SER A 13 -4.34 -7.03 -25.12
N GLY A 14 -5.59 -6.96 -24.62
CA GLY A 14 -5.86 -6.85 -23.18
C GLY A 14 -5.15 -7.92 -22.33
N GLU A 15 -4.85 -9.07 -22.93
CA GLU A 15 -4.07 -10.18 -22.37
C GLU A 15 -2.58 -9.84 -22.19
N ASP A 16 -1.97 -9.14 -23.14
CA ASP A 16 -0.56 -8.74 -23.09
C ASP A 16 -0.34 -7.69 -21.99
N ILE A 17 -1.31 -6.79 -21.82
CA ILE A 17 -1.27 -5.77 -20.76
C ILE A 17 -1.50 -6.40 -19.38
N ALA A 18 -2.44 -7.35 -19.24
CA ALA A 18 -2.66 -8.08 -17.99
C ALA A 18 -1.42 -8.88 -17.54
N ARG A 19 -0.69 -9.47 -18.48
CA ARG A 19 0.62 -10.13 -18.23
C ARG A 19 1.71 -9.13 -17.83
N GLN A 20 1.73 -7.93 -18.41
CA GLN A 20 2.71 -6.91 -18.04
C GLN A 20 2.46 -6.34 -16.63
N VAL A 21 1.21 -6.18 -16.21
CA VAL A 21 0.86 -5.72 -14.85
C VAL A 21 1.39 -6.66 -13.76
N THR A 22 1.37 -7.98 -14.00
CA THR A 22 2.00 -8.97 -13.11
C THR A 22 3.53 -8.89 -13.14
N PHE A 23 4.14 -8.50 -14.27
CA PHE A 23 5.59 -8.37 -14.41
C PHE A 23 6.16 -7.10 -13.77
N ILE A 24 5.40 -6.00 -13.75
CA ILE A 24 5.77 -4.72 -13.12
C ILE A 24 5.60 -4.78 -11.58
N SER A 25 4.80 -5.71 -11.08
CA SER A 25 4.53 -5.87 -9.65
C SER A 25 5.72 -6.46 -8.89
N ALA A 26 6.25 -5.70 -7.91
CA ALA A 26 7.54 -5.96 -7.27
C ALA A 26 7.58 -7.12 -6.25
N SER A 27 6.44 -7.71 -5.86
CA SER A 27 6.43 -8.83 -4.89
C SER A 27 5.51 -9.98 -5.30
N GLU A 28 5.94 -11.20 -4.97
CA GLU A 28 5.23 -12.45 -5.27
C GLU A 28 3.80 -12.47 -4.70
N GLY A 29 3.59 -11.81 -3.55
CA GLY A 29 2.27 -11.69 -2.93
C GLY A 29 1.31 -10.79 -3.73
N VAL A 30 1.83 -9.72 -4.34
CA VAL A 30 1.03 -8.83 -5.21
C VAL A 30 0.66 -9.55 -6.50
N LYS A 31 1.59 -10.32 -7.08
CA LYS A 31 1.33 -11.13 -8.28
C LYS A 31 0.19 -12.13 -8.07
N LYS A 32 0.27 -12.93 -6.99
CA LYS A 32 -0.81 -13.88 -6.65
C LYS A 32 -2.15 -13.19 -6.47
N LYS A 33 -2.20 -12.05 -5.77
CA LYS A 33 -3.44 -11.29 -5.60
C LYS A 33 -4.04 -10.86 -6.94
N ILE A 34 -3.22 -10.40 -7.88
CA ILE A 34 -3.68 -10.01 -9.22
C ILE A 34 -4.18 -11.21 -10.01
N GLU A 35 -3.53 -12.38 -9.91
CA GLU A 35 -3.98 -13.61 -10.56
C GLU A 35 -5.35 -14.11 -10.07
N TYR A 36 -5.74 -13.76 -8.83
CA TYR A 36 -7.06 -14.05 -8.27
C TYR A 36 -8.12 -12.97 -8.58
N MET A 37 -7.78 -11.90 -9.29
CA MET A 37 -8.72 -10.84 -9.66
C MET A 37 -9.58 -11.26 -10.86
N GLN A 38 -10.85 -10.84 -10.87
CA GLN A 38 -11.79 -11.25 -11.91
C GLN A 38 -11.41 -10.64 -13.27
N GLY A 39 -10.86 -9.42 -13.28
CA GLY A 39 -10.32 -8.81 -14.49
C GLY A 39 -9.16 -9.60 -15.11
N TYR A 40 -8.39 -10.35 -14.31
CA TYR A 40 -7.31 -11.20 -14.81
C TYR A 40 -7.87 -12.43 -15.55
N GLU A 41 -8.87 -13.09 -14.97
CA GLU A 41 -9.56 -14.23 -15.59
C GLU A 41 -10.30 -13.82 -16.88
N GLU A 42 -10.93 -12.64 -16.88
CA GLU A 42 -11.66 -12.07 -18.01
C GLU A 42 -10.74 -11.41 -19.07
N LYS A 43 -9.43 -11.35 -18.82
CA LYS A 43 -8.45 -10.63 -19.65
C LYS A 43 -8.86 -9.16 -19.90
N ASN A 44 -9.53 -8.55 -18.92
CA ASN A 44 -10.08 -7.20 -18.96
C ASN A 44 -9.21 -6.24 -18.14
N CYS A 45 -8.33 -5.52 -18.83
CA CYS A 45 -7.39 -4.59 -18.23
C CYS A 45 -8.06 -3.45 -17.44
N THR A 46 -9.19 -2.91 -17.93
CA THR A 46 -9.92 -1.85 -17.23
C THR A 46 -10.39 -2.34 -15.86
N LYS A 47 -10.92 -3.56 -15.80
CA LYS A 47 -11.38 -4.20 -14.56
C LYS A 47 -10.23 -4.49 -13.60
N ILE A 48 -9.08 -4.97 -14.11
CA ILE A 48 -7.87 -5.16 -13.29
C ILE A 48 -7.42 -3.83 -12.66
N LYS A 49 -7.42 -2.72 -13.43
CA LYS A 49 -7.04 -1.40 -12.91
C LYS A 49 -7.98 -0.94 -11.79
N GLU A 50 -9.29 -1.14 -11.96
CA GLU A 50 -10.30 -0.83 -10.95
C GLU A 50 -10.10 -1.67 -9.67
N GLU A 51 -9.95 -2.99 -9.82
CA GLU A 51 -9.76 -3.92 -8.69
C GLU A 51 -8.46 -3.65 -7.92
N ILE A 52 -7.35 -3.34 -8.60
CA ILE A 52 -6.10 -2.94 -7.97
C ILE A 52 -6.27 -1.62 -7.21
N THR A 53 -6.96 -0.65 -7.80
CA THR A 53 -7.17 0.66 -7.16
C THR A 53 -8.02 0.51 -5.89
N THR A 54 -9.11 -0.26 -5.96
CA THR A 54 -9.95 -0.55 -4.80
C THR A 54 -9.20 -1.31 -3.70
N GLU A 55 -8.41 -2.33 -4.07
CA GLU A 55 -7.60 -3.07 -3.10
C GLU A 55 -6.53 -2.17 -2.47
N TRP A 56 -5.90 -1.30 -3.24
CA TRP A 56 -4.93 -0.33 -2.73
C TRP A 56 -5.57 0.67 -1.78
N GLU A 57 -6.74 1.22 -2.13
CA GLU A 57 -7.50 2.11 -1.26
C GLU A 57 -7.90 1.41 0.06
N ARG A 58 -8.33 0.15 0.00
CA ARG A 58 -8.63 -0.65 1.20
C ARG A 58 -7.38 -0.84 2.07
N VAL A 59 -6.26 -1.24 1.47
CA VAL A 59 -4.99 -1.41 2.20
C VAL A 59 -4.52 -0.09 2.81
N GLU A 60 -4.67 1.02 2.11
CA GLU A 60 -4.33 2.35 2.62
C GLU A 60 -5.26 2.77 3.76
N GLN A 61 -6.55 2.44 3.71
CA GLN A 61 -7.50 2.66 4.80
C GLN A 61 -7.15 1.82 6.04
N ASP A 62 -6.83 0.54 5.86
CA ASP A 62 -6.50 -0.42 6.92
C ASP A 62 -5.08 -0.28 7.49
N ARG A 63 -4.26 0.64 6.96
CA ARG A 63 -2.89 0.87 7.45
C ARG A 63 -2.90 1.18 8.94
N ARG A 64 -2.22 0.32 9.70
CA ARG A 64 -2.13 0.39 11.16
C ARG A 64 -1.46 1.67 11.65
N TYR A 65 -0.42 2.10 10.94
CA TYR A 65 0.28 3.35 11.20
C TYR A 65 0.46 4.11 9.88
N ARG A 66 0.39 5.42 10.00
CA ARG A 66 0.61 6.42 8.94
C ARG A 66 1.67 7.42 9.41
N PRO A 67 2.29 8.23 8.52
CA PRO A 67 3.24 9.25 8.94
C PRO A 67 2.73 10.15 10.08
N GLU A 68 1.44 10.49 10.06
CA GLU A 68 0.75 11.30 11.08
C GLU A 68 0.63 10.56 12.44
N SER A 69 0.88 9.25 12.49
CA SER A 69 0.87 8.48 13.73
C SER A 69 2.01 8.89 14.67
N LEU A 70 3.15 9.34 14.13
CA LEU A 70 4.23 9.95 14.92
C LEU A 70 3.81 11.29 15.53
N GLU A 71 3.14 12.14 14.74
CA GLU A 71 2.61 13.41 15.24
C GLU A 71 1.55 13.19 16.32
N LYS A 72 0.67 12.21 16.12
CA LYS A 72 -0.33 11.82 17.11
C LYS A 72 0.33 11.32 18.40
N LEU A 73 1.38 10.50 18.30
CA LEU A 73 2.14 10.04 19.47
C LEU A 73 2.74 11.23 20.23
N LEU A 74 3.41 12.15 19.54
CA LEU A 74 4.00 13.35 20.14
C LEU A 74 2.96 14.27 20.79
N ASN A 75 1.82 14.50 20.12
CA ASN A 75 0.75 15.34 20.63
C ASN A 75 0.07 14.71 21.85
N ASN A 76 -0.18 13.40 21.84
CA ASN A 76 -0.70 12.69 23.00
C ASN A 76 0.26 12.80 24.19
N THR A 77 1.56 12.59 23.98
CA THR A 77 2.56 12.74 25.04
C THR A 77 2.59 14.17 25.60
N LYS A 78 2.41 15.20 24.77
CA LYS A 78 2.29 16.58 25.24
C LYS A 78 1.02 16.82 26.06
N ILE A 79 -0.13 16.30 25.61
CA ILE A 79 -1.42 16.41 26.31
C ILE A 79 -1.35 15.70 27.68
N GLU A 80 -0.64 14.59 27.77
CA GLU A 80 -0.41 13.83 29.01
C GLU A 80 0.56 14.52 30.00
N GLY A 81 1.11 15.69 29.66
CA GLY A 81 2.02 16.45 30.52
C GLY A 81 3.51 16.16 30.27
N GLY A 82 3.84 15.48 29.17
CA GLY A 82 5.21 15.13 28.81
C GLY A 82 5.68 13.80 29.41
N ILE A 83 6.98 13.54 29.32
CA ILE A 83 7.61 12.33 29.87
C ILE A 83 8.32 12.73 31.16
N GLY A 84 7.74 12.36 32.30
CA GLY A 84 8.29 12.66 33.63
C GLY A 84 8.89 11.44 34.33
N GLN A 85 8.51 10.22 33.92
CA GLN A 85 8.88 8.97 34.58
C GLN A 85 9.45 7.94 33.62
N LEU A 86 10.26 7.02 34.17
CA LEU A 86 10.88 5.94 33.39
C LEU A 86 9.85 5.04 32.69
N ALA A 87 8.69 4.79 33.32
CA ALA A 87 7.63 3.99 32.72
C ALA A 87 7.02 4.65 31.47
N GLU A 88 6.83 5.97 31.50
CA GLU A 88 6.31 6.77 30.38
C GLU A 88 7.32 6.80 29.23
N CYS A 89 8.62 6.93 29.56
CA CYS A 89 9.70 6.87 28.57
C CYS A 89 9.73 5.52 27.85
N LYS A 90 9.63 4.40 28.60
CA LYS A 90 9.59 3.05 28.02
C LYS A 90 8.35 2.85 27.12
N ARG A 91 7.19 3.36 27.53
CA ARG A 91 5.97 3.31 26.72
C ARG A 91 6.12 4.11 25.44
N PHE A 92 6.65 5.32 25.52
CA PHE A 92 6.88 6.18 24.35
C PHE A 92 7.82 5.51 23.35
N ILE A 93 8.97 5.00 23.80
CA ILE A 93 9.94 4.30 22.93
C ILE A 93 9.28 3.07 22.28
N GLY A 94 8.55 2.27 23.05
CA GLY A 94 7.88 1.09 22.50
C GLY A 94 6.82 1.41 21.44
N GLU A 95 6.06 2.49 21.59
CA GLU A 95 5.12 2.93 20.55
C GLU A 95 5.83 3.58 19.36
N TYR A 96 6.88 4.36 19.60
CA TYR A 96 7.72 4.92 18.55
C TYR A 96 8.32 3.82 17.66
N GLU A 97 8.94 2.80 18.27
CA GLU A 97 9.52 1.65 17.55
C GLU A 97 8.47 0.88 16.75
N LYS A 98 7.25 0.69 17.29
CA LYS A 98 6.17 0.03 16.53
C LYS A 98 5.78 0.84 15.29
N ILE A 99 5.70 2.17 15.41
CA ILE A 99 5.36 3.05 14.30
C ILE A 99 6.48 3.04 13.26
N THR A 100 7.74 3.26 13.67
CA THR A 100 8.87 3.36 12.75
C THR A 100 9.27 2.03 12.10
N ASN A 101 9.02 0.90 12.76
CA ASN A 101 9.28 -0.41 12.16
C ASN A 101 8.17 -0.85 11.18
N TYR A 102 7.00 -0.20 11.24
CA TYR A 102 5.88 -0.48 10.34
C TYR A 102 5.86 0.43 9.10
N LEU A 103 6.24 1.69 9.27
CA LEU A 103 6.39 2.67 8.19
C LEU A 103 7.60 2.34 7.31
#